data_AF-A0A839YQT2-F1
#
_entry.id   AF-A0A839YQT2-F1
#
_cell.length_a   1.000
_cell.length_b   1.000
_cell.length_c   1.000
_cell.angle_alpha   90.00
_cell.angle_beta   90.00
_cell.angle_gamma   90.00
#
_symmetry.space_group_name_H-M   'P 1'
#
loop_
_entity.id
_entity.type
_entity.pdbx_description
1 polymer ?
#
loop_
_entity_poly.entity_id
_entity_poly.type
_entity_poly.pdbx_seq_one_letter_code
_entity_poly.pdbx_strand_id
1 'polypeptide(L)'
;MLRAGVAMAMVALLAAAPAAAKRKTPDAELAELLKGRTAEPAVRCITPTTNDSQRIISGKAIVYGNGRRIWVNVPIGRLETMRWDDVLVTERFGGQLCRNDQIRVVDRFSRVPRPILRLGDFVPYVKGSARR
;
A
#
# COMPACT_ATOMS: atom_id res chain seq x y z
N MET A 1 -61.81 -8.98 -37.36
CA MET A 1 -61.01 -9.50 -36.22
C MET A 1 -59.60 -8.94 -36.36
N LEU A 2 -59.24 -8.04 -35.45
CA LEU A 2 -58.08 -7.14 -35.55
C LEU A 2 -56.79 -7.88 -35.15
N ARG A 3 -55.78 -7.94 -36.03
CA ARG A 3 -54.45 -8.49 -35.72
C ARG A 3 -53.62 -7.43 -35.01
N ALA A 4 -53.43 -7.57 -33.70
CA ALA A 4 -52.53 -6.73 -32.91
C ALA A 4 -51.06 -7.09 -33.24
N GLY A 5 -50.36 -6.17 -33.90
CA GLY A 5 -48.91 -6.26 -34.09
C GLY A 5 -48.19 -5.73 -32.86
N VAL A 6 -47.43 -6.57 -32.18
CA VAL A 6 -46.58 -6.18 -31.06
C VAL A 6 -45.26 -5.64 -31.63
N ALA A 7 -45.05 -4.33 -31.53
CA ALA A 7 -43.77 -3.70 -31.85
C ALA A 7 -42.85 -3.77 -30.61
N MET A 8 -41.80 -4.59 -30.69
CA MET A 8 -40.82 -4.75 -29.61
C MET A 8 -39.70 -3.71 -29.80
N ALA A 9 -39.72 -2.63 -29.01
CA ALA A 9 -38.66 -1.64 -28.99
C ALA A 9 -37.41 -2.22 -28.30
N MET A 10 -36.34 -2.45 -29.06
CA MET A 10 -35.03 -2.82 -28.50
C MET A 10 -34.38 -1.59 -27.85
N VAL A 11 -34.28 -1.61 -26.53
CA VAL A 11 -33.45 -0.65 -25.78
C VAL A 11 -32.00 -1.08 -25.92
N ALA A 12 -31.21 -0.32 -26.67
CA ALA A 12 -29.75 -0.50 -26.73
C ALA A 12 -29.14 -0.09 -25.38
N LEU A 13 -28.76 -1.08 -24.56
CA LEU A 13 -27.90 -0.86 -23.39
C LEU A 13 -26.52 -0.38 -23.88
N LEU A 14 -26.19 0.89 -23.69
CA LEU A 14 -24.81 1.35 -23.76
C LEU A 14 -24.04 0.69 -22.61
N ALA A 15 -23.24 -0.33 -22.94
CA ALA A 15 -22.28 -0.91 -22.02
C ALA A 15 -21.19 0.13 -21.71
N ALA A 16 -21.34 0.85 -20.60
CA ALA A 16 -20.24 1.61 -20.01
C ALA A 16 -19.21 0.60 -19.48
N ALA A 17 -18.16 0.32 -20.26
CA ALA A 17 -17.02 -0.43 -19.77
C ALA A 17 -16.39 0.34 -18.59
N PRO A 18 -16.14 -0.29 -17.43
CA PRO A 18 -15.49 0.40 -16.33
C PRO A 18 -14.09 0.80 -16.78
N ALA A 19 -13.83 2.11 -16.83
CA ALA A 19 -12.49 2.62 -17.06
C ALA A 19 -11.59 2.13 -15.92
N ALA A 20 -10.72 1.15 -16.21
CA ALA A 20 -9.73 0.69 -15.25
C ALA A 20 -8.79 1.85 -14.93
N ALA A 21 -8.91 2.43 -13.73
CA ALA A 21 -8.01 3.48 -13.27
C ALA A 21 -6.56 2.97 -13.34
N LYS A 22 -5.71 3.64 -14.13
CA LYS A 22 -4.30 3.29 -14.28
C LYS A 22 -3.62 3.37 -12.91
N ARG A 23 -2.97 2.28 -12.46
CA ARG A 23 -2.19 2.31 -11.21
C ARG A 23 -1.09 3.36 -11.30
N LYS A 24 -0.91 4.11 -10.22
CA LYS A 24 0.18 5.09 -10.07
C LYS A 24 1.53 4.36 -10.11
N THR A 25 2.58 5.05 -10.53
CA THR A 25 3.94 4.55 -10.35
C THR A 25 4.27 4.49 -8.86
N PRO A 26 5.17 3.59 -8.42
CA PRO A 26 5.62 3.53 -7.02
C PRO A 26 6.06 4.89 -6.47
N ASP A 27 6.73 5.69 -7.31
CA ASP A 27 7.22 7.02 -6.97
C ASP A 27 6.08 8.01 -6.75
N ALA A 28 5.09 8.01 -7.65
CA ALA A 28 3.92 8.87 -7.53
C ALA A 28 3.05 8.48 -6.33
N GLU A 29 2.90 7.18 -6.05
CA GLU A 29 2.18 6.69 -4.89
C GLU A 29 2.86 7.12 -3.59
N LEU A 30 4.18 6.97 -3.48
CA LEU A 30 4.92 7.42 -2.31
C LEU A 30 4.84 8.96 -2.18
N ALA A 31 5.07 9.70 -3.25
CA ALA A 31 5.03 11.16 -3.23
C ALA A 31 3.67 11.70 -2.76
N GLU A 32 2.57 11.05 -3.15
CA GLU A 32 1.24 11.39 -2.67
C GLU A 32 1.08 11.18 -1.16
N LEU A 33 1.56 10.04 -0.63
CA LEU A 33 1.53 9.76 0.81
C LEU A 33 2.35 10.78 1.63
N LEU A 34 3.43 11.28 1.04
CA LEU A 34 4.34 12.25 1.65
C LEU A 34 3.85 13.71 1.53
N LYS A 35 2.84 14.00 0.71
CA LYS A 35 2.38 15.37 0.45
C LYS A 35 1.97 16.09 1.74
N GLY A 36 2.59 17.25 1.98
CA GLY A 36 2.33 18.09 3.16
C GLY A 36 2.88 17.50 4.46
N ARG A 37 3.80 16.53 4.38
CA ARG A 37 4.54 15.98 5.51
C ARG A 37 6.00 16.39 5.45
N THR A 38 6.60 16.56 6.61
CA THR A 38 8.03 16.85 6.78
C THR A 38 8.74 15.60 7.28
N ALA A 39 9.88 15.27 6.70
CA ALA A 39 10.73 14.19 7.17
C ALA A 39 11.42 14.58 8.49
N GLU A 40 11.43 13.66 9.45
CA GLU A 40 12.20 13.74 10.69
C GLU A 40 13.44 12.81 10.61
N PRO A 41 14.43 12.94 11.50
CA PRO A 41 15.56 12.01 11.55
C PRO A 41 15.10 10.56 11.64
N ALA A 42 15.81 9.69 10.92
CA ALA A 42 15.49 8.27 10.88
C ALA A 42 15.65 7.62 12.27
N VAL A 43 14.74 6.70 12.60
CA VAL A 43 14.78 5.91 13.83
C VAL A 43 14.97 4.44 13.50
N ARG A 44 15.61 3.72 14.43
CA ARG A 44 15.94 2.30 14.24
C ARG A 44 14.80 1.35 14.56
N CYS A 45 13.87 1.75 15.42
CA CYS A 45 12.73 0.93 15.82
C CYS A 45 11.47 1.79 15.92
N ILE A 46 10.33 1.21 15.59
CA ILE A 46 9.00 1.80 15.79
C ILE A 46 8.12 0.81 16.56
N THR A 47 7.06 1.31 17.19
CA THR A 47 6.05 0.48 17.87
C THR A 47 4.70 0.74 17.22
N PRO A 48 4.38 0.08 16.08
CA PRO A 48 3.10 0.28 15.42
C PRO A 48 1.96 -0.23 16.31
N THR A 49 0.91 0.56 16.38
CA THR A 49 -0.33 0.20 17.06
C THR A 49 -1.23 -0.63 16.15
N THR A 50 -2.27 -1.25 16.72
CA THR A 50 -3.29 -1.98 15.95
C THR A 50 -4.06 -1.10 14.97
N ASN A 51 -4.09 0.22 15.21
CA ASN A 51 -4.76 1.18 14.34
C ASN A 51 -3.87 1.64 13.18
N ASP A 52 -2.56 1.39 13.24
CA ASP A 52 -1.63 1.82 12.20
C ASP A 52 -1.80 0.98 10.94
N SER A 53 -1.91 1.66 9.80
CA SER A 53 -1.96 0.96 8.52
C SER A 53 -0.57 0.48 8.12
N GLN A 54 -0.52 -0.61 7.38
CA GLN A 54 0.69 -1.11 6.74
C GLN A 54 0.44 -1.18 5.23
N ARG A 55 1.18 -0.37 4.47
CA ARG A 55 1.03 -0.29 3.01
C ARG A 55 2.35 -0.61 2.32
N ILE A 56 2.28 -1.51 1.35
CA ILE A 56 3.40 -1.85 0.49
C ILE A 56 3.36 -0.95 -0.75
N ILE A 57 4.45 -0.23 -1.00
CA ILE A 57 4.71 0.46 -2.26
C ILE A 57 5.57 -0.49 -3.11
N SER A 58 4.97 -1.06 -4.16
CA SER A 58 5.58 -2.12 -4.98
C SER A 58 7.01 -1.75 -5.39
N GLY A 59 7.96 -2.65 -5.16
CA GLY A 59 9.35 -2.42 -5.56
C GLY A 59 10.12 -1.36 -4.77
N LYS A 60 9.51 -0.69 -3.77
CA LYS A 60 10.05 0.58 -3.26
C LYS A 60 10.11 0.70 -1.75
N ALA A 61 8.99 0.57 -1.04
CA ALA A 61 8.94 0.89 0.38
C ALA A 61 7.79 0.19 1.10
N ILE A 62 7.87 0.15 2.43
CA ILE A 62 6.75 -0.19 3.31
C ILE A 62 6.45 1.04 4.16
N VAL A 63 5.20 1.48 4.13
CA VAL A 63 4.73 2.62 4.91
C VAL A 63 3.89 2.10 6.07
N TYR A 64 4.29 2.47 7.28
CA TYR A 64 3.57 2.19 8.51
C TYR A 64 2.90 3.47 9.03
N GLY A 65 1.79 3.35 9.74
CA GLY A 65 1.14 4.47 10.41
C GLY A 65 -0.09 5.00 9.68
N ASN A 66 -0.66 6.08 10.19
CA ASN A 66 -1.82 6.76 9.60
C ASN A 66 -1.86 8.24 10.02
N GLY A 67 -2.82 9.00 9.50
CA GLY A 67 -3.12 10.34 10.02
C GLY A 67 -1.92 11.28 10.02
N ARG A 68 -1.52 11.76 11.21
CA ARG A 68 -0.47 12.78 11.37
C ARG A 68 0.95 12.24 11.17
N ARG A 69 1.25 10.98 11.47
CA ARG A 69 2.60 10.42 11.37
C ARG A 69 2.56 9.10 10.61
N ILE A 70 3.41 8.99 9.61
CA ILE A 70 3.71 7.74 8.93
C ILE A 70 5.22 7.49 9.02
N TRP A 71 5.64 6.25 8.94
CA TRP A 71 7.04 5.86 8.86
C TRP A 71 7.29 5.15 7.54
N VAL A 72 8.25 5.66 6.78
CA VAL A 72 8.70 5.02 5.55
C VAL A 72 9.90 4.15 5.88
N ASN A 73 9.78 2.85 5.62
CA ASN A 73 10.88 1.90 5.65
C ASN A 73 11.22 1.51 4.20
N VAL A 74 12.50 1.58 3.85
CA VAL A 74 13.01 0.99 2.60
C VAL A 74 13.75 -0.29 3.00
N PRO A 75 13.15 -1.48 2.77
CA PRO A 75 13.79 -2.74 3.13
C PRO A 75 15.11 -2.96 2.38
N ILE A 76 15.94 -3.86 2.91
CA ILE A 76 17.17 -4.33 2.30
C ILE A 76 16.89 -5.71 1.68
N GLY A 77 17.24 -5.88 0.41
CA GLY A 77 17.08 -7.14 -0.33
C GLY A 77 16.52 -6.94 -1.73
N ARG A 78 15.78 -7.93 -2.23
CA ARG A 78 15.18 -7.94 -3.58
C ARG A 78 13.81 -7.27 -3.62
N LEU A 79 13.78 -5.97 -3.34
CA LEU A 79 12.53 -5.18 -3.26
C LEU A 79 11.71 -5.27 -4.54
N GLU A 80 12.33 -5.39 -5.72
CA GLU A 80 11.68 -5.44 -7.02
C GLU A 80 10.66 -6.58 -7.14
N THR A 81 10.78 -7.61 -6.30
CA THR A 81 9.86 -8.75 -6.27
C THR A 81 8.59 -8.47 -5.46
N MET A 82 8.61 -7.47 -4.56
CA MET A 82 7.54 -7.12 -3.63
C MET A 82 6.44 -6.32 -4.32
N ARG A 83 5.19 -6.72 -4.13
CA ARG A 83 3.99 -6.14 -4.74
C ARG A 83 3.04 -5.57 -3.69
N TRP A 84 2.30 -4.54 -4.07
CA TRP A 84 1.35 -3.81 -3.22
C TRP A 84 0.33 -4.71 -2.49
N ASP A 85 -0.01 -5.85 -3.07
CA ASP A 85 -1.01 -6.79 -2.58
C ASP A 85 -0.43 -7.95 -1.75
N ASP A 86 0.88 -8.05 -1.61
CA ASP A 86 1.50 -9.10 -0.81
C ASP A 86 1.11 -9.06 0.67
N VAL A 87 1.33 -10.18 1.35
CA VAL A 87 1.19 -10.29 2.80
C VAL A 87 2.60 -10.25 3.41
N LEU A 88 2.85 -9.24 4.24
CA LEU A 88 4.08 -9.17 5.04
C LEU A 88 3.87 -9.98 6.33
N VAL A 89 4.71 -11.00 6.51
CA VAL A 89 4.79 -11.77 7.73
C VAL A 89 6.06 -11.35 8.45
N THR A 90 5.90 -10.64 9.56
CA THR A 90 7.02 -10.16 10.37
C THR A 90 7.09 -10.96 11.65
N GLU A 91 8.23 -11.56 11.92
CA GLU A 91 8.51 -12.18 13.21
C GLU A 91 9.04 -11.10 14.15
N ARG A 92 8.18 -10.63 15.05
CA ARG A 92 8.52 -9.57 16.01
C ARG A 92 9.00 -10.20 17.31
N PHE A 93 10.19 -9.82 17.76
CA PHE A 93 10.62 -10.09 19.13
C PHE A 93 10.16 -8.91 20.01
N GLY A 94 9.01 -9.08 20.67
CA GLY A 94 8.35 -8.02 21.43
C GLY A 94 7.38 -7.18 20.60
N GLY A 95 7.10 -5.95 21.06
CA GLY A 95 6.10 -5.05 20.43
C GLY A 95 6.63 -4.16 19.31
N GLN A 96 7.92 -4.19 19.01
CA GLN A 96 8.57 -3.27 18.09
C GLN A 96 8.81 -3.88 16.71
N LEU A 97 8.95 -3.02 15.70
CA LEU A 97 9.58 -3.32 14.43
C LEU A 97 10.90 -2.57 14.38
N CYS A 98 11.99 -3.30 14.25
CA CYS A 98 13.33 -2.77 14.27
C CYS A 98 14.05 -3.00 12.93
N ARG A 99 15.02 -2.11 12.66
CA ARG A 99 15.98 -2.27 11.58
C ARG A 99 16.63 -3.65 11.68
N ASN A 100 16.75 -4.31 10.54
CA ASN A 100 17.23 -5.67 10.34
C ASN A 100 16.29 -6.80 10.78
N ASP A 101 15.10 -6.49 11.30
CA ASP A 101 14.08 -7.53 11.49
C ASP A 101 13.76 -8.17 10.13
N GLN A 102 13.63 -9.48 10.16
CA GLN A 102 13.33 -10.26 8.98
C GLN A 102 11.84 -10.17 8.66
N ILE A 103 11.54 -9.85 7.40
CA ILE A 103 10.17 -9.92 6.88
C ILE A 103 10.10 -10.96 5.78
N ARG A 104 9.17 -11.91 5.94
CA ARG A 104 8.78 -12.81 4.87
C ARG A 104 7.66 -12.16 4.09
N VAL A 105 7.82 -12.09 2.77
CA VAL A 105 6.78 -11.58 1.88
C VAL A 105 6.13 -12.78 1.20
N VAL A 106 4.81 -12.85 1.25
CA VAL A 106 4.04 -13.96 0.70
C VAL A 106 3.05 -13.42 -0.31
N ASP A 107 3.03 -14.01 -1.51
CA ASP A 107 2.01 -13.69 -2.49
C ASP A 107 0.62 -14.01 -1.94
N ARG A 108 -0.30 -13.04 -2.00
CA ARG A 108 -1.64 -13.19 -1.39
C ARG A 108 -2.44 -14.35 -1.96
N PHE A 109 -2.33 -14.60 -3.26
CA PHE A 109 -3.20 -15.56 -3.96
C PHE A 109 -2.58 -16.95 -3.98
N SER A 110 -1.37 -17.07 -4.53
CA SER A 110 -0.67 -18.35 -4.66
C SER A 110 -0.05 -18.84 -3.35
N ARG A 111 0.10 -17.98 -2.35
CA ARG A 111 0.81 -18.25 -1.09
C ARG A 111 2.29 -18.58 -1.27
N VAL A 112 2.83 -18.37 -2.48
CA VAL A 112 4.24 -18.59 -2.77
C VAL A 112 5.07 -17.54 -2.03
N PRO A 113 6.08 -17.96 -1.24
CA PRO A 113 7.01 -17.02 -0.62
C PRO A 113 7.84 -16.29 -1.68
N ARG A 114 8.07 -14.99 -1.44
CA ARG A 114 9.08 -14.21 -2.15
C ARG A 114 10.41 -14.28 -1.41
N PRO A 115 11.51 -13.78 -2.01
CA PRO A 115 12.75 -13.57 -1.28
C PRO A 115 12.52 -12.80 0.02
N ILE A 116 13.21 -13.25 1.07
CA ILE A 116 13.19 -12.61 2.38
C ILE A 116 13.80 -11.20 2.25
N LEU A 117 13.20 -10.24 2.96
CA LEU A 117 13.75 -8.89 3.11
C LEU A 117 14.10 -8.64 4.59
N ARG A 118 14.93 -7.64 4.81
CA ARG A 118 15.21 -7.09 6.15
C ARG A 118 14.74 -5.66 6.23
N LEU A 119 14.12 -5.25 7.33
CA LEU A 119 13.71 -3.86 7.51
C LEU A 119 14.92 -2.91 7.51
N GLY A 120 14.79 -1.78 6.82
CA GLY A 120 15.75 -0.67 6.89
C GLY A 120 15.52 0.21 8.11
N ASP A 121 16.06 1.42 8.06
CA ASP A 121 15.70 2.48 9.00
C ASP A 121 14.31 3.04 8.69
N PHE A 122 13.65 3.61 9.70
CA PHE A 122 12.32 4.20 9.58
C PHE A 122 12.43 5.71 9.56
N VAL A 123 12.09 6.33 8.42
CA VAL A 123 12.02 7.80 8.31
C VAL A 123 10.61 8.25 8.69
N PRO A 124 10.40 8.97 9.80
CA PRO A 124 9.10 9.50 10.15
C PRO A 124 8.75 10.68 9.24
N TYR A 125 7.51 10.73 8.78
CA TYR A 125 6.95 11.85 8.04
C TYR A 125 5.72 12.38 8.76
N VAL A 126 5.83 13.62 9.24
CA VAL A 126 4.81 14.26 10.08
C VAL A 126 4.10 15.35 9.31
N LYS A 127 2.77 15.27 9.27
CA LYS A 127 1.94 16.32 8.70
C LYS A 127 2.07 17.57 9.57
N GLY A 128 2.49 18.68 8.97
CA GLY A 128 2.43 19.98 9.64
C GLY A 128 1.00 20.24 10.09
N SER A 129 0.81 20.79 11.29
CA SER A 129 -0.51 21.30 11.65
C SER A 129 -0.88 22.36 10.62
N ALA A 130 -1.91 22.12 9.81
CA ALA A 130 -2.65 23.24 9.27
C ALA A 130 -3.16 24.00 10.49
N ARG A 131 -2.50 25.12 10.83
CA ARG A 131 -3.02 26.04 11.83
C ARG A 131 -4.37 26.50 11.26
N ARG A 132 -5.45 25.96 11.80
CA ARG A 132 -6.81 26.43 11.52
C ARG A 132 -7.00 27.77 12.20
#